data_AF-A0A1D1YYM3-F1
#
_entry.id   AF-A0A1D1YYM3-F1
#
_cell.length_a   1.000
_cell.length_b   1.000
_cell.length_c   1.000
_cell.angle_alpha   90.00
_cell.angle_beta   90.00
_cell.angle_gamma   90.00
#
_symmetry.space_group_name_H-M   'P 1'
#
loop_
_entity.id
_entity.type
_entity.pdbx_description
1 polymer ?
#
loop_
_entity_poly.entity_id
_entity_poly.type
_entity_poly.pdbx_seq_one_letter_code
_entity_poly.pdbx_strand_id
1 'polypeptide(L)'
;MENHKKSLLRVRQRVTARKRGRELNPCGGSSSGRKRRDRDCVNNSVQKLQRREIGGFPKMARGTSSNAPEKFRNIQLQEEFDTYDPNAHWFLRLQFLKKRSKIIEIVSAKDVIFALAQSGLCAAFSRTTNRRICFLNISSDEVIRSLFYNKNNDSLITVSVYASDHFSSLKCRTTPIEYIRRNQLDAGFPLFETESLKWPGFVEFDDVNGKVLTYSAQDGIYKVFDLKNYSFLYSISDKNVQEIK
;
A
#
# COMPACT_ATOMS: atom_id res chain seq x y z
N MET A 1 -44.77 -25.50 24.84
CA MET A 1 -44.60 -24.30 24.00
C MET A 1 -43.96 -23.21 24.84
N GLU A 2 -42.99 -22.51 24.28
CA GLU A 2 -42.43 -21.20 24.69
C GLU A 2 -41.80 -20.98 26.09
N ASN A 3 -40.49 -20.71 26.02
CA ASN A 3 -39.67 -19.69 26.70
C ASN A 3 -40.35 -18.71 27.68
N HIS A 4 -39.67 -18.42 28.82
CA HIS A 4 -38.96 -17.14 28.98
C HIS A 4 -38.15 -16.96 30.29
N LYS A 5 -36.94 -16.43 30.07
CA LYS A 5 -36.22 -15.35 30.79
C LYS A 5 -36.00 -15.47 32.31
N LYS A 6 -34.73 -15.54 32.69
CA LYS A 6 -34.21 -14.77 33.83
C LYS A 6 -33.00 -13.92 33.42
N SER A 7 -33.24 -12.62 33.40
CA SER A 7 -32.28 -11.53 33.43
C SER A 7 -31.52 -11.55 34.76
N LEU A 8 -30.19 -11.44 34.72
CA LEU A 8 -29.40 -11.07 35.89
C LEU A 8 -28.48 -9.89 35.56
N LEU A 9 -28.79 -8.81 36.25
CA LEU A 9 -28.22 -7.47 36.18
C LEU A 9 -26.71 -7.47 36.49
N ARG A 10 -25.93 -6.83 35.63
CA ARG A 10 -24.52 -6.51 35.86
C ARG A 10 -24.41 -5.43 36.96
N VAL A 11 -23.95 -5.81 38.14
CA VAL A 11 -23.57 -4.87 39.20
C VAL A 11 -22.27 -4.16 38.80
N ARG A 12 -22.34 -2.84 38.59
CA ARG A 12 -21.18 -1.96 38.43
C ARG A 12 -20.61 -1.62 39.80
N GLN A 13 -19.45 -2.15 40.15
CA GLN A 13 -18.69 -1.66 41.30
C GLN A 13 -17.89 -0.41 40.92
N ARG A 14 -18.18 0.70 41.61
CA ARG A 14 -17.44 1.96 41.53
C ARG A 14 -16.50 2.03 42.72
N VAL A 15 -15.19 2.00 42.47
CA VAL A 15 -14.17 2.11 43.52
C VAL A 15 -13.57 3.52 43.46
N THR A 16 -13.77 4.29 44.53
CA THR A 16 -13.12 5.60 44.75
C THR A 16 -12.09 5.47 45.86
N ALA A 17 -10.84 5.82 45.60
CA ALA A 17 -9.78 5.84 46.62
C ALA A 17 -9.57 7.25 47.19
N ARG A 18 -9.62 7.35 48.52
CA ARG A 18 -9.45 8.58 49.33
C ARG A 18 -7.97 8.75 49.70
N LYS A 19 -7.43 9.97 49.56
CA LYS A 19 -6.04 10.32 49.88
C LYS A 19 -5.92 10.68 51.37
N ARG A 20 -5.06 9.98 52.13
CA ARG A 20 -4.66 10.36 53.51
C ARG A 20 -3.46 11.32 53.44
N GLY A 21 -3.54 12.41 54.22
CA GLY A 21 -2.61 13.53 54.24
C GLY A 21 -1.25 13.21 54.87
N ARG A 22 -0.25 14.03 54.52
CA ARG A 22 1.07 14.11 55.17
C ARG A 22 1.11 15.37 56.04
N GLU A 23 1.59 15.23 57.26
CA GLU A 23 2.08 16.35 58.08
C GLU A 23 3.54 16.69 57.71
N LEU A 24 3.89 17.96 57.93
CA LEU A 24 5.13 18.68 57.60
C LEU A 24 6.05 18.74 58.84
N ASN A 25 7.36 18.48 58.78
CA ASN A 25 8.52 19.43 58.70
C ASN A 25 9.63 18.98 59.72
N PRO A 26 10.85 19.58 59.81
CA PRO A 26 11.81 20.00 58.77
C PRO A 26 13.31 19.67 59.12
N CYS A 27 14.24 20.10 58.22
CA CYS A 27 15.66 20.47 58.43
C CYS A 27 16.82 19.50 58.07
N GLY A 28 17.70 19.99 57.16
CA GLY A 28 19.17 19.87 57.26
C GLY A 28 19.91 19.00 56.23
N GLY A 29 20.80 19.63 55.43
CA GLY A 29 22.03 18.97 54.94
C GLY A 29 22.19 18.77 53.44
N SER A 30 22.96 19.65 52.79
CA SER A 30 23.48 19.52 51.43
C SER A 30 24.43 18.34 51.25
N SER A 31 24.31 17.59 50.14
CA SER A 31 25.46 17.09 49.37
C SER A 31 25.01 16.37 48.09
N SER A 32 25.75 16.65 47.03
CA SER A 32 25.63 16.14 45.67
C SER A 32 25.81 14.62 45.57
N GLY A 33 24.78 13.93 45.10
CA GLY A 33 24.83 12.51 44.75
C GLY A 33 23.74 12.16 43.75
N ARG A 34 24.13 11.55 42.62
CA ARG A 34 23.25 11.11 41.53
C ARG A 34 22.12 10.20 42.03
N LYS A 35 20.92 10.76 42.27
CA LYS A 35 19.69 9.95 42.43
C LYS A 35 19.10 9.65 41.05
N ARG A 36 19.39 8.44 40.53
CA ARG A 36 18.48 7.78 39.59
C ARG A 36 17.11 7.79 40.27
N ARG A 37 16.14 8.51 39.70
CA ARG A 37 14.75 8.41 40.13
C ARG A 37 14.31 6.99 39.85
N ASP A 38 14.32 6.17 40.90
CA ASP A 38 13.62 4.92 40.93
C ASP A 38 12.14 5.26 40.80
N ARG A 39 11.66 5.20 39.55
CA ARG A 39 10.28 5.43 39.23
C ARG A 39 9.64 4.06 39.39
N ASP A 40 9.31 3.72 40.62
CA ASP A 40 8.36 2.66 40.97
C ASP A 40 7.03 2.99 40.27
N CYS A 41 6.99 2.63 38.99
CA CYS A 41 5.82 2.73 38.17
C CYS A 41 4.96 1.55 38.60
N VAL A 42 3.92 1.87 39.39
CA VAL A 42 2.84 0.95 39.71
C VAL A 42 2.41 0.27 38.42
N ASN A 43 2.84 -0.97 38.29
CA ASN A 43 2.86 -1.74 37.06
C ASN A 43 1.46 -2.37 36.91
N ASN A 44 0.45 -1.54 36.63
CA ASN A 44 -0.91 -2.02 36.41
C ASN A 44 -0.88 -3.07 35.27
N SER A 45 -1.53 -4.21 35.48
CA SER A 45 -1.67 -5.30 34.50
C SER A 45 -2.03 -4.80 33.10
N VAL A 46 -2.85 -3.73 33.01
CA VAL A 46 -3.19 -3.07 31.73
C VAL A 46 -1.95 -2.49 31.04
N GLN A 47 -1.08 -1.79 31.77
CA GLN A 47 0.15 -1.24 31.20
C GLN A 47 1.19 -2.34 30.88
N LYS A 48 1.19 -3.44 31.62
CA LYS A 48 2.01 -4.63 31.30
C LYS A 48 1.56 -5.28 29.99
N LEU A 49 0.26 -5.52 29.84
CA LEU A 49 -0.32 -6.07 28.60
C LEU A 49 -0.11 -5.13 27.42
N GLN A 50 -0.35 -3.83 27.60
CA GLN A 50 -0.13 -2.83 26.55
C GLN A 50 1.33 -2.79 26.08
N ARG A 51 2.31 -2.85 27.00
CA ARG A 51 3.74 -2.91 26.63
C ARG A 51 4.10 -4.23 25.95
N ARG A 52 3.53 -5.35 26.39
CA ARG A 52 3.73 -6.68 25.78
C ARG A 52 3.19 -6.74 24.36
N GLU A 53 2.02 -6.15 24.11
CA GLU A 53 1.29 -6.29 22.86
C GLU A 53 1.58 -5.16 21.85
N ILE A 54 1.92 -3.96 22.31
CA ILE A 54 2.00 -2.76 21.44
C ILE A 54 3.37 -2.06 21.55
N GLY A 55 4.25 -2.50 22.46
CA GLY A 55 5.54 -1.86 22.73
C GLY A 55 5.43 -0.70 23.74
N GLY A 56 6.55 -0.31 24.34
CA GLY A 56 6.62 0.80 25.30
C GLY A 56 6.89 2.15 24.63
N PHE A 57 6.44 3.24 25.28
CA PHE A 57 6.49 4.66 24.86
C PHE A 57 7.64 5.04 23.89
N PRO A 58 7.37 5.93 22.91
CA PRO A 58 8.34 6.32 21.89
C PRO A 58 9.47 7.13 22.54
N LYS A 59 10.62 6.50 22.74
CA LYS A 59 11.88 7.23 22.89
C LYS A 59 12.57 7.25 21.54
N MET A 60 12.96 8.46 21.14
CA MET A 60 13.53 8.83 19.87
C MET A 60 14.51 7.79 19.28
N ALA A 61 14.26 7.50 18.01
CA ALA A 61 15.11 6.91 16.98
C ALA A 61 16.59 6.62 17.34
N ARG A 62 16.97 5.33 17.29
CA ARG A 62 17.93 4.77 16.32
C ARG A 62 18.05 3.25 16.52
N GLY A 63 17.73 2.50 15.47
CA GLY A 63 18.27 1.15 15.27
C GLY A 63 17.90 0.09 16.30
N THR A 64 16.61 -0.26 16.37
CA THR A 64 16.01 -1.55 16.78
C THR A 64 14.63 -1.21 17.30
N SER A 65 13.59 -1.60 16.55
CA SER A 65 12.23 -1.53 17.05
C SER A 65 12.21 -2.29 18.37
N SER A 66 11.81 -1.62 19.46
CA SER A 66 11.37 -2.29 20.67
C SER A 66 10.09 -3.04 20.33
N ASN A 67 10.26 -4.16 19.64
CA ASN A 67 9.21 -5.07 19.19
C ASN A 67 8.31 -5.35 20.37
N ALA A 68 7.00 -5.25 20.18
CA ALA A 68 6.06 -5.96 21.02
C ALA A 68 6.48 -7.44 20.98
N PRO A 69 7.13 -7.99 22.03
CA PRO A 69 7.89 -9.23 21.92
C PRO A 69 7.02 -10.43 21.56
N GLU A 70 5.70 -10.30 21.71
CA GLU A 70 4.75 -11.39 21.62
C GLU A 70 3.76 -11.23 20.47
N LYS A 71 3.43 -10.00 20.04
CA LYS A 71 2.44 -9.77 18.98
C LYS A 71 2.90 -10.29 17.61
N PHE A 72 4.21 -10.29 17.38
CA PHE A 72 4.82 -10.71 16.12
C PHE A 72 5.83 -11.85 16.28
N ARG A 73 5.85 -12.52 17.43
CA ARG A 73 6.79 -13.61 17.73
C ARG A 73 6.70 -14.77 16.72
N ASN A 74 5.52 -14.93 16.12
CA ASN A 74 5.24 -15.99 15.15
C ASN A 74 5.33 -15.50 13.69
N ILE A 75 5.69 -14.22 13.45
CA ILE A 75 6.01 -13.75 12.10
C ILE A 75 7.43 -14.20 11.81
N GLN A 76 7.55 -15.10 10.83
CA GLN A 76 8.82 -15.59 10.31
C GLN A 76 8.84 -15.38 8.81
N LEU A 77 10.01 -15.09 8.26
CA LEU A 77 10.20 -15.03 6.81
C LEU A 77 9.93 -16.43 6.24
N GLN A 78 8.92 -16.54 5.39
CA GLN A 78 8.63 -17.79 4.68
C GLN A 78 9.35 -17.84 3.34
N GLU A 79 9.27 -16.75 2.56
CA GLU A 79 9.72 -16.71 1.17
C GLU A 79 10.23 -15.32 0.80
N GLU A 80 11.11 -15.28 -0.21
CA GLU A 80 11.67 -14.04 -0.78
C GLU A 80 11.53 -14.06 -2.30
N PHE A 81 11.04 -12.95 -2.87
CA PHE A 81 10.94 -12.76 -4.31
C PHE A 81 11.96 -11.71 -4.77
N ASP A 82 12.84 -12.09 -5.72
CA ASP A 82 13.79 -11.18 -6.33
C ASP A 82 13.33 -10.76 -7.74
N THR A 83 13.18 -9.45 -7.93
CA THR A 83 12.83 -8.86 -9.23
C THR A 83 14.04 -8.71 -10.15
N TYR A 84 15.27 -8.78 -9.62
CA TYR A 84 16.46 -8.65 -10.42
C TYR A 84 16.70 -9.89 -11.26
N ASP A 85 17.09 -9.68 -12.51
CA ASP A 85 17.49 -10.74 -13.40
C ASP A 85 18.71 -10.31 -14.22
N PRO A 86 19.87 -10.97 -14.06
CA PRO A 86 21.02 -10.76 -14.94
C PRO A 86 20.66 -11.01 -16.42
N ASN A 87 19.69 -11.89 -16.66
CA ASN A 87 19.24 -12.29 -17.99
C ASN A 87 18.21 -11.33 -18.59
N ALA A 88 17.65 -10.38 -17.81
CA ALA A 88 16.72 -9.40 -18.36
C ALA A 88 17.40 -8.40 -19.31
N HIS A 89 18.73 -8.36 -19.36
CA HIS A 89 19.48 -7.40 -20.15
C HIS A 89 19.25 -7.50 -21.67
N TRP A 90 18.82 -8.66 -22.18
CA TRP A 90 18.62 -8.89 -23.61
C TRP A 90 17.37 -8.23 -24.17
N PHE A 91 16.30 -8.11 -23.37
CA PHE A 91 15.04 -7.51 -23.84
C PHE A 91 14.93 -6.01 -23.54
N LEU A 92 15.74 -5.46 -22.62
CA LEU A 92 15.65 -4.08 -22.16
C LEU A 92 16.60 -3.14 -22.92
N ARG A 93 16.05 -2.07 -23.52
CA ARG A 93 16.83 -1.02 -24.18
C ARG A 93 17.33 0.03 -23.19
N LEU A 94 16.51 0.37 -22.19
CA LEU A 94 16.82 1.41 -21.22
C LEU A 94 17.77 0.89 -20.13
N GLN A 95 18.94 1.50 -20.02
CA GLN A 95 20.02 1.04 -19.11
C GLN A 95 19.63 1.11 -17.63
N PHE A 96 18.76 2.03 -17.23
CA PHE A 96 18.30 2.12 -15.83
C PHE A 96 17.33 0.99 -15.45
N LEU A 97 16.63 0.36 -16.41
CA LEU A 97 15.80 -0.81 -16.14
C LEU A 97 16.63 -2.05 -15.79
N LYS A 98 17.90 -2.08 -16.20
CA LYS A 98 18.85 -3.17 -15.94
C LYS A 98 19.41 -3.16 -14.52
N LYS A 99 19.28 -2.06 -13.79
CA LYS A 99 19.83 -1.90 -12.44
C LYS A 99 18.78 -2.29 -11.39
N ARG A 100 19.25 -2.81 -10.25
CA ARG A 100 18.39 -2.97 -9.06
C ARG A 100 17.84 -1.60 -8.66
N SER A 101 16.54 -1.55 -8.36
CA SER A 101 15.89 -0.34 -7.87
C SER A 101 14.87 -0.70 -6.78
N LYS A 102 14.46 0.31 -5.99
CA LYS A 102 13.53 0.12 -4.89
C LYS A 102 12.17 -0.33 -5.42
N ILE A 103 11.49 -1.22 -4.71
CA ILE A 103 10.08 -1.52 -5.00
C ILE A 103 9.23 -0.35 -4.52
N ILE A 104 8.39 0.19 -5.39
CA ILE A 104 7.51 1.34 -5.12
C ILE A 104 6.06 0.92 -4.95
N GLU A 105 5.66 -0.21 -5.53
CA GLU A 105 4.28 -0.70 -5.47
C GLU A 105 4.28 -2.23 -5.47
N ILE A 106 3.43 -2.81 -4.61
CA ILE A 106 3.18 -4.26 -4.56
C ILE A 106 1.67 -4.47 -4.65
N VAL A 107 1.24 -5.25 -5.65
CA VAL A 107 -0.16 -5.61 -5.84
C VAL A 107 -0.29 -7.12 -5.72
N SER A 108 -1.24 -7.58 -4.91
CA SER A 108 -1.60 -8.98 -4.79
C SER A 108 -2.94 -9.23 -5.46
N ALA A 109 -2.98 -10.07 -6.47
CA ALA A 109 -4.20 -10.49 -7.15
C ALA A 109 -4.26 -12.01 -7.21
N LYS A 110 -5.24 -12.60 -6.51
CA LYS A 110 -5.39 -14.05 -6.36
C LYS A 110 -4.10 -14.69 -5.80
N ASP A 111 -3.48 -15.58 -6.58
CA ASP A 111 -2.24 -16.29 -6.30
C ASP A 111 -1.01 -15.64 -6.96
N VAL A 112 -1.14 -14.43 -7.51
CA VAL A 112 -0.05 -13.71 -8.17
C VAL A 112 0.31 -12.46 -7.37
N ILE A 113 1.61 -12.26 -7.15
CA ILE A 113 2.18 -11.03 -6.60
C ILE A 113 2.85 -10.25 -7.71
N PHE A 114 2.54 -8.97 -7.80
CA PHE A 114 3.18 -8.02 -8.69
C PHE A 114 4.06 -7.08 -7.87
N ALA A 115 5.29 -6.88 -8.34
CA ALA A 115 6.22 -5.93 -7.73
C ALA A 115 6.71 -4.96 -8.80
N LEU A 116 6.36 -3.68 -8.64
CA LEU A 116 6.81 -2.60 -9.49
C LEU A 116 8.03 -1.93 -8.86
N ALA A 117 9.14 -1.93 -9.59
CA ALA A 117 10.35 -1.25 -9.18
C ALA A 117 10.33 0.22 -9.63
N GLN A 118 11.06 1.09 -8.93
CA GLN A 118 11.15 2.52 -9.21
C GLN A 118 11.69 2.80 -10.62
N SER A 119 12.52 1.90 -11.15
CA SER A 119 12.97 1.97 -12.54
C SER A 119 11.81 1.84 -13.53
N GLY A 120 10.68 1.26 -13.13
CA GLY A 120 9.49 0.94 -13.93
C GLY A 120 9.50 -0.45 -14.56
N LEU A 121 10.42 -1.31 -14.10
CA LEU A 121 10.38 -2.75 -14.36
C LEU A 121 9.37 -3.39 -13.40
N CYS A 122 8.43 -4.16 -13.94
CA CYS A 122 7.42 -4.83 -13.14
C CYS A 122 7.50 -6.34 -13.31
N ALA A 123 7.59 -7.07 -12.20
CA ALA A 123 7.65 -8.54 -12.21
C ALA A 123 6.38 -9.14 -11.60
N ALA A 124 5.95 -10.29 -12.15
CA ALA A 124 4.87 -11.10 -11.62
C ALA A 124 5.42 -12.41 -11.05
N PHE A 125 4.97 -12.81 -9.86
CA PHE A 125 5.40 -14.02 -9.16
C PHE A 125 4.19 -14.87 -8.79
N SER A 126 4.30 -16.18 -8.96
CA SER A 126 3.29 -17.12 -8.47
C SER A 126 3.55 -17.41 -6.99
N ARG A 127 2.52 -17.24 -6.15
CA ARG A 127 2.53 -17.62 -4.73
C ARG A 127 2.46 -19.13 -4.53
N THR A 128 2.05 -19.88 -5.54
CA THR A 128 1.92 -21.34 -5.46
C THR A 128 3.24 -22.02 -5.77
N THR A 129 3.97 -21.55 -6.78
CA THR A 129 5.25 -22.15 -7.19
C THR A 129 6.47 -21.42 -6.65
N ASN A 130 6.28 -20.24 -6.04
CA ASN A 130 7.32 -19.32 -5.60
C ASN A 130 8.32 -18.94 -6.70
N ARG A 131 7.86 -18.93 -7.95
CA ARG A 131 8.68 -18.57 -9.12
C ARG A 131 8.15 -17.31 -9.79
N ARG A 132 9.07 -16.54 -10.37
CA ARG A 132 8.71 -15.46 -11.28
C ARG A 132 8.05 -16.04 -12.51
N ILE A 133 6.88 -15.51 -12.84
CA ILE A 133 6.13 -15.85 -14.04
C ILE A 133 6.74 -15.10 -15.23
N CYS A 134 6.80 -13.77 -15.14
CA CYS A 134 7.28 -12.92 -16.22
C CYS A 134 7.61 -11.49 -15.73
N PHE A 135 8.20 -10.69 -16.63
CA PHE A 135 8.16 -9.24 -16.53
C PHE A 135 6.95 -8.72 -17.31
N LEU A 136 6.23 -7.75 -16.77
CA LEU A 136 4.99 -7.22 -17.37
C LEU A 136 5.25 -6.21 -18.49
N ASN A 137 6.47 -5.66 -18.57
CA ASN A 137 6.89 -4.74 -19.63
C ASN A 137 6.90 -5.50 -20.98
N ILE A 138 6.10 -5.05 -21.93
CA ILE A 138 5.97 -5.64 -23.27
C ILE A 138 6.91 -4.99 -24.30
N SER A 139 7.39 -3.77 -24.04
CA SER A 139 8.42 -3.12 -24.87
C SER A 139 9.71 -2.85 -24.12
N SER A 140 10.82 -2.89 -24.87
CA SER A 140 12.18 -2.62 -24.38
C SER A 140 12.39 -1.19 -23.84
N ASP A 141 11.52 -0.27 -24.23
CA ASP A 141 11.51 1.15 -23.87
C ASP A 141 10.31 1.57 -23.01
N GLU A 142 9.50 0.59 -22.57
CA GLU A 142 8.34 0.81 -21.70
C GLU A 142 8.77 0.96 -20.26
N VAL A 143 8.16 1.94 -19.57
CA VAL A 143 8.37 2.18 -18.15
C VAL A 143 7.01 2.25 -17.45
N ILE A 144 6.69 1.22 -16.65
CA ILE A 144 5.45 1.16 -15.88
C ILE A 144 5.54 2.12 -14.69
N ARG A 145 4.48 2.88 -14.45
CA ARG A 145 4.38 3.91 -13.41
C ARG A 145 3.41 3.56 -12.28
N SER A 146 2.38 2.78 -12.59
CA SER A 146 1.39 2.35 -11.61
C SER A 146 0.72 1.06 -12.05
N LEU A 147 0.26 0.29 -11.06
CA LEU A 147 -0.53 -0.91 -11.22
C LEU A 147 -1.92 -0.70 -10.61
N PHE A 148 -2.95 -1.32 -11.19
CA PHE A 148 -4.28 -1.36 -10.60
C PHE A 148 -4.92 -2.72 -10.84
N TYR A 149 -5.31 -3.42 -9.77
CA TYR A 149 -6.03 -4.69 -9.90
C TYR A 149 -7.54 -4.44 -9.99
N ASN A 150 -8.10 -4.63 -11.18
CA ASN A 150 -9.53 -4.53 -11.41
C ASN A 150 -10.24 -5.84 -11.01
N LYS A 151 -10.82 -5.85 -9.81
CA LYS A 151 -11.56 -6.98 -9.24
C LYS A 151 -12.83 -7.32 -10.03
N ASN A 152 -13.39 -6.37 -10.81
CA ASN A 152 -14.64 -6.58 -11.53
C ASN A 152 -14.53 -7.56 -12.70
N ASN A 153 -13.35 -7.62 -13.34
CA ASN A 153 -13.09 -8.47 -14.50
C ASN A 153 -11.79 -9.27 -14.38
N ASP A 154 -11.22 -9.37 -13.17
CA ASP A 154 -10.01 -10.12 -12.87
C ASP A 154 -8.84 -9.80 -13.81
N SER A 155 -8.56 -8.51 -13.95
CA SER A 155 -7.46 -8.02 -14.78
C SER A 155 -6.53 -7.07 -14.01
N LEU A 156 -5.27 -7.04 -14.41
CA LEU A 156 -4.32 -6.03 -13.99
C LEU A 156 -4.28 -4.93 -15.04
N ILE A 157 -4.42 -3.69 -14.60
CA ILE A 157 -4.20 -2.51 -15.42
C ILE A 157 -2.79 -1.99 -15.12
N THR A 158 -2.00 -1.77 -16.17
CA THR A 158 -0.70 -1.10 -16.10
C THR A 158 -0.82 0.27 -16.72
N VAL A 159 -0.31 1.30 -16.02
CA VAL A 159 -0.13 2.64 -16.57
C VAL A 159 1.34 2.82 -16.89
N SER A 160 1.67 3.00 -18.16
CA SER A 160 3.04 3.06 -18.67
C SER A 160 3.32 4.35 -19.43
N VAL A 161 4.60 4.69 -19.54
CA VAL A 161 5.13 5.71 -20.45
C VAL A 161 6.25 5.07 -21.28
N TYR A 162 6.54 5.60 -22.46
CA TYR A 162 7.51 5.00 -23.38
C TYR A 162 8.68 5.96 -23.66
N ALA A 163 9.89 5.46 -23.88
CA ALA A 163 10.98 6.37 -24.24
C ALA A 163 10.82 6.91 -25.67
N SER A 164 10.20 6.14 -26.56
CA SER A 164 9.91 6.53 -27.95
C SER A 164 9.02 7.78 -28.06
N ASP A 165 8.15 8.05 -27.08
CA ASP A 165 7.33 9.25 -27.02
C ASP A 165 7.86 10.31 -26.03
N HIS A 166 9.13 10.21 -25.65
CA HIS A 166 9.78 11.07 -24.66
C HIS A 166 9.12 11.05 -23.28
N PHE A 167 8.51 9.92 -22.92
CA PHE A 167 7.76 9.71 -21.68
C PHE A 167 6.61 10.70 -21.50
N SER A 168 6.04 11.20 -22.61
CA SER A 168 5.12 12.34 -22.60
C SER A 168 3.66 11.94 -22.42
N SER A 169 3.28 10.71 -22.83
CA SER A 169 1.90 10.24 -22.75
C SER A 169 1.75 8.99 -21.89
N LEU A 170 0.69 8.98 -21.07
CA LEU A 170 0.30 7.80 -20.32
C LEU A 170 -0.45 6.84 -21.24
N LYS A 171 -0.06 5.56 -21.16
CA LYS A 171 -0.69 4.45 -21.88
C LYS A 171 -1.24 3.47 -20.86
N CYS A 172 -2.53 3.19 -20.96
CA CYS A 172 -3.19 2.21 -20.11
C CYS A 172 -3.33 0.90 -20.88
N ARG A 173 -3.07 -0.23 -20.21
CA ARG A 173 -3.30 -1.57 -20.76
C ARG A 173 -3.93 -2.45 -19.69
N THR A 174 -5.00 -3.14 -20.04
CA THR A 174 -5.59 -4.19 -19.19
C THR A 174 -5.11 -5.56 -19.65
N THR A 175 -4.68 -6.39 -18.70
CA THR A 175 -4.26 -7.77 -18.97
C THR A 175 -4.95 -8.69 -17.97
N PRO A 176 -5.82 -9.62 -18.42
CA PRO A 176 -6.43 -10.61 -17.54
C PRO A 176 -5.37 -11.39 -16.74
N ILE A 177 -5.65 -11.64 -15.45
CA ILE A 177 -4.70 -12.36 -14.58
C ILE A 177 -4.37 -13.75 -15.16
N GLU A 178 -5.34 -14.39 -15.82
CA GLU A 178 -5.12 -15.68 -16.47
C GLU A 178 -4.09 -15.62 -17.61
N TYR A 179 -4.06 -14.53 -18.39
CA TYR A 179 -3.08 -14.36 -19.46
C TYR A 179 -1.68 -14.11 -18.90
N ILE A 180 -1.60 -13.37 -17.79
CA ILE A 180 -0.33 -13.18 -17.06
C ILE A 180 0.21 -14.53 -16.59
N ARG A 181 -0.63 -15.38 -15.97
CA ARG A 181 -0.20 -16.72 -15.51
C ARG A 181 0.37 -17.58 -16.63
N ARG A 182 -0.16 -17.45 -17.84
CA ARG A 182 0.29 -18.17 -19.04
C ARG A 182 1.44 -17.48 -19.78
N ASN A 183 1.95 -16.36 -19.26
CA ASN A 183 2.94 -15.51 -19.92
C ASN A 183 2.49 -15.04 -21.33
N GLN A 184 1.21 -14.71 -21.49
CA GLN A 184 0.59 -14.24 -22.73
C GLN A 184 0.28 -12.73 -22.66
N LEU A 185 1.33 -11.92 -22.42
CA LEU A 185 1.15 -10.49 -22.17
C LEU A 185 0.69 -9.69 -23.39
N ASP A 186 1.01 -10.16 -24.60
CA ASP A 186 0.60 -9.56 -25.87
C ASP A 186 -0.91 -9.66 -26.13
N ALA A 187 -1.61 -10.53 -25.39
CA ALA A 187 -3.06 -10.65 -25.44
C ALA A 187 -3.78 -9.62 -24.54
N GLY A 188 -3.04 -8.71 -23.89
CA GLY A 188 -3.61 -7.56 -23.20
C GLY A 188 -4.16 -6.53 -24.18
N PHE A 189 -5.12 -5.73 -23.73
CA PHE A 189 -5.79 -4.74 -24.56
C PHE A 189 -5.46 -3.33 -24.09
N PRO A 190 -5.14 -2.40 -25.01
CA PRO A 190 -4.98 -1.00 -24.66
C PRO A 190 -6.32 -0.41 -24.19
N LEU A 191 -6.24 0.55 -23.26
CA LEU A 191 -7.38 1.30 -22.76
C LEU A 191 -7.21 2.77 -23.09
N PHE A 192 -8.33 3.45 -23.37
CA PHE A 192 -8.39 4.90 -23.57
C PHE A 192 -7.50 5.40 -24.71
N GLU A 193 -7.35 4.63 -25.80
CA GLU A 193 -6.50 5.00 -26.95
C GLU A 193 -6.90 6.32 -27.61
N THR A 194 -8.19 6.66 -27.53
CA THR A 194 -8.76 7.92 -28.03
C THR A 194 -8.44 9.11 -27.15
N GLU A 195 -7.90 8.90 -25.94
CA GLU A 195 -7.65 9.94 -24.96
C GLU A 195 -6.22 10.46 -25.03
N SER A 196 -6.07 11.80 -25.06
CA SER A 196 -4.77 12.46 -24.99
C SER A 196 -4.34 12.64 -23.53
N LEU A 197 -3.75 11.59 -22.95
CA LEU A 197 -3.24 11.58 -21.57
C LEU A 197 -1.79 12.07 -21.48
N LYS A 198 -1.51 13.23 -22.08
CA LYS A 198 -0.19 13.86 -22.00
C LYS A 198 -0.10 14.72 -20.75
N TRP A 199 1.06 14.71 -20.08
CA TRP A 199 1.29 15.58 -18.92
C TRP A 199 0.96 17.05 -19.26
N PRO A 200 0.20 17.78 -18.41
CA PRO A 200 -0.24 17.44 -17.04
C PRO A 200 -1.56 16.65 -16.92
N GLY A 201 -2.03 15.99 -17.97
CA GLY A 201 -3.14 15.04 -17.94
C GLY A 201 -2.87 13.79 -17.09
N PHE A 202 -3.95 13.12 -16.65
CA PHE A 202 -3.87 11.96 -15.77
C PHE A 202 -5.00 10.96 -16.02
N VAL A 203 -4.88 9.79 -15.38
CA VAL A 203 -5.91 8.77 -15.27
C VAL A 203 -5.97 8.30 -13.81
N GLU A 204 -7.18 8.12 -13.29
CA GLU A 204 -7.44 7.65 -11.93
C GLU A 204 -8.50 6.55 -11.96
N PHE A 205 -8.25 5.47 -11.21
CA PHE A 205 -9.14 4.32 -11.12
C PHE A 205 -9.77 4.26 -9.74
N ASP A 206 -11.10 4.32 -9.68
CA ASP A 206 -11.87 4.28 -8.45
C ASP A 206 -12.61 2.94 -8.36
N ASP A 207 -12.10 2.04 -7.51
CA ASP A 207 -12.70 0.72 -7.30
C ASP A 207 -13.98 0.76 -6.45
N VAL A 208 -14.19 1.82 -5.66
CA VAL A 208 -15.36 1.98 -4.79
C VAL A 208 -16.58 2.39 -5.62
N ASN A 209 -16.42 3.39 -6.49
CA ASN A 209 -17.50 3.90 -7.34
C ASN A 209 -17.59 3.17 -8.68
N GLY A 210 -16.62 2.33 -9.00
CA GLY A 210 -16.55 1.61 -10.28
C GLY A 210 -16.43 2.57 -11.44
N LYS A 211 -15.55 3.57 -11.32
CA LYS A 211 -15.33 4.61 -12.34
C LYS A 211 -13.85 4.74 -12.67
N VAL A 212 -13.59 5.19 -13.89
CA VAL A 212 -12.27 5.67 -14.30
C VAL A 212 -12.43 7.11 -14.72
N LEU A 213 -11.57 7.98 -14.19
CA LEU A 213 -11.50 9.38 -14.55
C LEU A 213 -10.25 9.61 -15.38
N THR A 214 -10.40 10.24 -16.54
CA THR A 214 -9.27 10.78 -17.29
C THR A 214 -9.37 12.29 -17.37
N TYR A 215 -8.21 12.94 -17.48
CA TYR A 215 -8.11 14.36 -17.74
C TYR A 215 -7.13 14.61 -18.88
N SER A 216 -7.58 15.32 -19.91
CA SER A 216 -6.70 15.86 -20.95
C SER A 216 -6.52 17.35 -20.75
N ALA A 217 -5.30 17.75 -20.40
CA ALA A 217 -4.93 19.15 -20.25
C ALA A 217 -4.91 19.91 -21.58
N GLN A 218 -4.71 19.20 -22.70
CA GLN A 218 -4.74 19.80 -24.03
C GLN A 218 -6.16 20.24 -24.41
N ASP A 219 -7.15 19.40 -24.09
CA ASP A 219 -8.54 19.65 -24.45
C ASP A 219 -9.31 20.38 -23.33
N GLY A 220 -8.79 20.42 -22.11
CA GLY A 220 -9.47 21.00 -20.94
C GLY A 220 -10.72 20.20 -20.56
N ILE A 221 -10.65 18.86 -20.68
CA ILE A 221 -11.81 17.97 -20.51
C ILE A 221 -11.46 16.80 -19.60
N TYR A 222 -12.34 16.59 -18.63
CA TYR A 222 -12.45 15.34 -17.87
C TYR A 222 -13.39 14.38 -18.58
N LYS A 223 -13.05 13.10 -18.62
CA LYS A 223 -13.96 12.04 -19.09
C LYS A 223 -14.08 10.96 -18.03
N VAL A 224 -15.31 10.49 -17.85
CA VAL A 224 -15.64 9.42 -16.91
C VAL A 224 -16.03 8.18 -17.69
N PHE A 225 -15.44 7.05 -17.33
CA PHE A 225 -15.69 5.74 -17.90
C PHE A 225 -16.17 4.78 -16.82
N ASP A 226 -16.91 3.75 -17.23
CA ASP A 226 -17.30 2.65 -16.36
C ASP A 226 -16.11 1.70 -16.16
N LEU A 227 -15.78 1.33 -14.91
CA LEU A 227 -14.62 0.49 -14.62
C LEU A 227 -14.82 -0.99 -15.03
N LYS A 228 -16.07 -1.46 -15.20
CA LYS A 228 -16.36 -2.86 -15.50
C LYS A 228 -16.09 -3.18 -16.98
N ASN A 229 -16.52 -2.30 -17.87
CA ASN A 229 -16.45 -2.51 -19.32
C ASN A 229 -15.66 -1.41 -20.06
N TYR A 230 -15.14 -0.40 -19.35
CA TYR A 230 -14.38 0.73 -19.89
C TYR A 230 -15.16 1.60 -20.88
N SER A 231 -16.50 1.53 -20.88
CA SER A 231 -17.33 2.37 -21.73
C SER A 231 -17.32 3.81 -21.25
N PHE A 232 -17.21 4.75 -22.19
CA PHE A 232 -17.41 6.17 -21.91
C PHE A 232 -18.81 6.43 -21.35
N LEU A 233 -18.90 7.24 -20.30
CA LEU A 233 -20.16 7.62 -19.67
C LEU A 233 -20.51 9.08 -19.98
N TYR A 234 -19.63 10.01 -19.59
CA TYR A 234 -19.84 11.44 -19.82
C TYR A 234 -18.52 12.22 -19.71
N SER A 235 -18.54 13.47 -20.15
CA SER A 235 -17.41 14.40 -20.08
C SER A 235 -17.79 15.70 -19.40
N ILE A 236 -16.80 16.36 -18.79
CA ILE A 236 -16.96 17.62 -18.06
C ILE A 236 -15.82 18.54 -18.49
N SER A 237 -16.12 19.78 -18.89
CA SER A 237 -15.10 20.79 -19.17
C SER A 237 -14.48 21.33 -17.88
N ASP A 238 -13.18 21.59 -17.89
CA ASP A 238 -12.40 22.06 -16.75
C ASP A 238 -12.69 23.52 -16.32
N LYS A 239 -13.33 24.33 -17.18
CA LYS A 239 -13.47 25.78 -17.03
C LYS A 239 -13.97 26.27 -15.67
N ASN A 240 -14.74 25.45 -14.95
CA ASN A 240 -15.30 25.80 -13.64
C ASN A 240 -15.08 24.69 -12.59
N VAL A 241 -14.12 23.80 -12.82
CA VAL A 241 -13.80 22.69 -11.90
C VAL A 241 -12.69 23.15 -10.96
N GLN A 242 -12.99 23.30 -9.67
CA GLN A 242 -11.99 23.65 -8.65
C GLN A 242 -11.32 22.40 -8.05
N GLU A 243 -12.11 21.36 -7.79
CA GLU A 243 -11.67 20.14 -7.13
C GLU A 243 -12.52 18.97 -7.62
N ILE A 244 -11.91 17.79 -7.69
CA ILE A 244 -12.57 16.51 -7.95
C ILE A 244 -12.31 15.61 -6.74
N LYS A 245 -13.34 14.91 -6.27
CA LYS A 245 -13.32 13.99 -5.12
C LYS A 245 -14.06 12.71 -5.44
#